data_AF-A0A933XXB8-F1
#
_entry.id   AF-A0A933XXB8-F1
#
_cell.length_a   1.000
_cell.length_b   1.000
_cell.length_c   1.000
_cell.angle_alpha   90.00
_cell.angle_beta   90.00
_cell.angle_gamma   90.00
#
_symmetry.space_group_name_H-M   'P 1'
#
loop_
_entity.id
_entity.type
_entity.pdbx_description
1 polymer ?
#
loop_
_entity_poly.entity_id
_entity_poly.type
_entity_poly.pdbx_seq_one_letter_code
_entity_poly.pdbx_strand_id
1 'polypeptide(L)'
;MTRVRSEPRSSERGLVPTLGLLDVTLIGMGTIIGAGIFRAPSEIAQRIPSVEGILLLWALGGVIAVCGALVFAELGGMFPRTGGQYIFIREGFGRFAAFAFGWILLAAIVSGATAWVAGVFVGHVEKLQHLYAGGEAWSDTTKRLAAVGVIGAMTLLNIRGVKLGAIVQDLSMAAKIGGILLIVALAVFAAPGDGIASAVSAVSTGSTGSTGSTGSTARSSDGGSAVFFGASLAATGAALLQILFSVGGWQNIAAVASEIKEPQKNLPRGTLIGTFVVIALYMAVNWAVLSILGVEAPASTATPAADAAGRVVPWGEPLIAGLVALSTLAFVQAILLVTPRIFYAMARDGVFFRSAGKVHARYGTPWVAILVQGLFSCVHVAFGKQLDLLEMVTVCDYLFFILCALTFFKLRITRPDLERPYRAFGYPVLPAIFLVATVAVLVWGVSSAQGAAVLRAAILLGVGVVLYVFWSRGAPRAGGGSPGRTVA
;
A
#
# COMPACT_ATOMS: atom_id res chain seq x y z
N MET A 1 -44.87 -36.19 10.99
CA MET A 1 -44.07 -35.71 9.84
C MET A 1 -43.12 -34.62 10.31
N THR A 2 -41.88 -35.02 10.58
CA THR A 2 -40.79 -34.16 11.06
C THR A 2 -40.34 -33.25 9.93
N ARG A 3 -40.48 -31.92 10.08
CA ARG A 3 -39.92 -30.94 9.15
C ARG A 3 -38.39 -31.02 9.21
N VAL A 4 -37.80 -31.65 8.21
CA VAL A 4 -36.36 -31.55 7.94
C VAL A 4 -36.09 -30.08 7.58
N ARG A 5 -35.47 -29.33 8.50
CA ARG A 5 -34.81 -28.06 8.17
C ARG A 5 -33.72 -28.40 7.15
N SER A 6 -33.93 -28.04 5.89
CA SER A 6 -32.87 -28.08 4.88
C SER A 6 -31.77 -27.13 5.32
N GLU A 7 -30.64 -27.66 5.77
CA GLU A 7 -29.43 -26.85 5.90
C GLU A 7 -29.11 -26.24 4.52
N PRO A 8 -28.81 -24.93 4.44
CA PRO A 8 -28.38 -24.33 3.18
C PRO A 8 -27.10 -25.04 2.71
N ARG A 9 -27.10 -25.45 1.43
CA ARG A 9 -25.97 -26.12 0.77
C ARG A 9 -24.70 -25.30 1.01
N SER A 10 -23.59 -25.97 1.30
CA SER A 10 -22.28 -25.36 1.64
C SER A 10 -21.76 -24.33 0.61
N SER A 11 -22.31 -24.29 -0.60
CA SER A 11 -22.03 -23.31 -1.65
C SER A 11 -22.61 -21.90 -1.43
N GLU A 12 -23.53 -21.71 -0.48
CA GLU A 12 -24.19 -20.41 -0.22
C GLU A 12 -23.65 -19.64 0.99
N ARG A 13 -22.74 -20.22 1.79
CA ARG A 13 -22.12 -19.51 2.92
C ARG A 13 -21.13 -18.48 2.39
N GLY A 14 -21.60 -17.23 2.24
CA GLY A 14 -20.73 -16.07 2.05
C GLY A 14 -19.72 -15.90 3.19
N LEU A 15 -18.72 -15.05 3.00
CA LEU A 15 -17.76 -14.71 4.06
C LEU A 15 -18.51 -14.13 5.27
N VAL A 16 -18.12 -14.53 6.48
CA VAL A 16 -18.86 -14.21 7.71
C VAL A 16 -18.38 -12.86 8.27
N PRO A 17 -19.29 -11.91 8.58
CA PRO A 17 -18.93 -10.64 9.21
C PRO A 17 -18.37 -10.86 10.61
N THR A 18 -17.07 -10.69 10.78
CA THR A 18 -16.36 -10.93 12.05
C THR A 18 -15.54 -9.73 12.51
N LEU A 19 -15.14 -8.85 11.60
CA LEU A 19 -14.22 -7.74 11.84
C LEU A 19 -14.97 -6.49 12.31
N GLY A 20 -14.57 -5.93 13.45
CA GLY A 20 -15.04 -4.65 13.97
C GLY A 20 -14.24 -3.46 13.43
N LEU A 21 -14.54 -2.25 13.91
CA LEU A 21 -13.86 -1.02 13.48
C LEU A 21 -12.35 -1.05 13.80
N LEU A 22 -11.97 -1.56 14.97
CA LEU A 22 -10.56 -1.66 15.38
C LEU A 22 -9.80 -2.58 14.42
N ASP A 23 -10.31 -3.78 14.17
CA ASP A 23 -9.71 -4.76 13.26
C ASP A 23 -9.54 -4.17 11.85
N VAL A 24 -10.56 -3.49 11.34
CA VAL A 24 -10.53 -2.82 10.02
C VAL A 24 -9.45 -1.74 9.98
N THR A 25 -9.33 -0.96 11.05
CA THR A 25 -8.32 0.10 11.16
C THR A 25 -6.92 -0.51 11.21
N LEU A 26 -6.68 -1.51 12.06
CA LEU A 26 -5.37 -2.17 12.21
C LEU A 26 -4.95 -2.93 10.94
N ILE A 27 -5.87 -3.65 10.29
CA ILE A 27 -5.63 -4.29 8.99
C ILE A 27 -5.28 -3.22 7.96
N GLY A 28 -6.06 -2.14 7.89
CA GLY A 28 -5.81 -1.01 7.00
C GLY A 28 -4.44 -0.40 7.18
N MET A 29 -4.10 -0.02 8.41
CA MET A 29 -2.79 0.52 8.75
C MET A 29 -1.69 -0.47 8.40
N GLY A 30 -1.86 -1.77 8.68
CA GLY A 30 -0.83 -2.76 8.38
C GLY A 30 -0.67 -3.08 6.90
N THR A 31 -1.66 -2.75 6.04
CA THR A 31 -1.50 -2.73 4.58
C THR A 31 -0.85 -1.47 4.04
N ILE A 32 -0.62 -0.44 4.87
CA ILE A 32 0.11 0.79 4.52
C ILE A 32 1.53 0.74 5.09
N ILE A 33 1.66 0.46 6.40
CA ILE A 33 2.95 0.37 7.09
C ILE A 33 3.68 -0.90 6.68
N GLY A 34 4.60 -0.75 5.72
CA GLY A 34 5.51 -1.78 5.25
C GLY A 34 6.95 -1.27 5.17
N ALA A 35 7.68 -1.75 4.17
CA ALA A 35 9.08 -1.38 3.94
C ALA A 35 9.26 0.10 3.51
N GLY A 36 8.24 0.71 2.91
CA GLY A 36 8.29 2.05 2.32
C GLY A 36 8.84 3.10 3.30
N ILE A 37 8.26 3.22 4.49
CA ILE A 37 8.65 4.24 5.47
C ILE A 37 10.08 4.06 6.02
N PHE A 38 10.62 2.85 6.02
CA PHE A 38 11.96 2.60 6.56
C PHE A 38 13.06 2.84 5.53
N ARG A 39 12.72 2.85 4.23
CA ARG A 39 13.68 3.05 3.13
C ARG A 39 13.53 4.40 2.45
N ALA A 40 12.29 4.88 2.28
CA ALA A 40 11.97 6.13 1.62
C ALA A 40 12.74 7.35 2.16
N PRO A 41 12.98 7.52 3.49
CA PRO A 41 13.76 8.65 3.99
C PRO A 41 15.14 8.78 3.34
N SER A 42 15.82 7.65 3.09
CA SER A 42 17.11 7.62 2.41
C SER A 42 17.00 8.04 0.94
N GLU A 43 16.08 7.43 0.20
CA GLU A 43 15.88 7.69 -1.23
C GLU A 43 15.40 9.12 -1.51
N ILE A 44 14.62 9.70 -0.59
CA ILE A 44 14.15 11.08 -0.67
C ILE A 44 15.30 12.04 -0.32
N ALA A 45 16.08 11.76 0.73
CA ALA A 45 17.22 12.59 1.12
C ALA A 45 18.33 12.65 0.04
N GLN A 46 18.46 11.61 -0.79
CA GLN A 46 19.34 11.64 -1.97
C GLN A 46 18.92 12.67 -3.03
N ARG A 47 17.66 13.11 -3.01
CA ARG A 47 17.05 13.98 -4.04
C ARG A 47 16.72 15.37 -3.52
N ILE A 48 16.38 15.47 -2.24
CA ILE A 48 15.90 16.69 -1.59
C ILE A 48 16.91 17.10 -0.52
N PRO A 49 17.64 18.22 -0.70
CA PRO A 49 18.74 18.61 0.18
C PRO A 49 18.29 19.34 1.45
N SER A 50 16.98 19.46 1.73
CA SER A 50 16.44 20.25 2.85
C SER A 50 15.51 19.44 3.75
N VAL A 51 15.69 19.53 5.08
CA VAL A 51 14.81 18.86 6.07
C VAL A 51 13.37 19.32 5.90
N GLU A 52 13.16 20.64 5.80
CA GLU A 52 11.85 21.26 5.63
C GLU A 52 11.17 20.80 4.34
N GLY A 53 11.93 20.73 3.24
CA GLY A 53 11.44 20.24 1.96
C GLY A 53 10.97 18.78 2.03
N ILE A 54 11.75 17.92 2.69
CA ILE A 54 11.37 16.51 2.90
C ILE A 54 10.06 16.42 3.70
N LEU A 55 9.98 17.12 4.85
CA LEU A 55 8.79 17.07 5.70
C LEU A 55 7.55 17.65 5.01
N LEU A 56 7.69 18.74 4.26
CA LEU A 56 6.59 19.33 3.50
C LEU A 56 6.10 18.42 2.38
N LEU A 57 7.01 17.71 1.70
CA LEU A 57 6.63 16.72 0.69
C LEU A 57 5.89 15.52 1.32
N TRP A 58 6.29 15.08 2.52
CA TRP A 58 5.55 14.05 3.25
C TRP A 58 4.15 14.53 3.65
N ALA A 59 4.04 15.78 4.11
CA ALA A 59 2.75 16.38 4.42
C ALA A 59 1.86 16.48 3.17
N LEU A 60 2.41 16.93 2.04
CA LEU A 60 1.71 17.00 0.75
C LEU A 60 1.23 15.61 0.28
N GLY A 61 2.12 14.61 0.32
CA GLY A 61 1.76 13.23 0.00
C GLY A 61 0.68 12.67 0.93
N GLY A 62 0.72 13.03 2.21
CA GLY A 62 -0.31 12.71 3.19
C GLY A 62 -1.67 13.35 2.86
N VAL A 63 -1.70 14.63 2.49
CA VAL A 63 -2.93 15.31 2.06
C VAL A 63 -3.53 14.62 0.83
N ILE A 64 -2.71 14.28 -0.16
CA ILE A 64 -3.16 13.55 -1.37
C ILE A 64 -3.73 12.17 -0.98
N ALA A 65 -3.08 11.45 -0.06
CA ALA A 65 -3.56 10.15 0.42
C ALA A 65 -4.89 10.25 1.17
N VAL A 66 -5.09 11.29 2.00
CA VAL A 66 -6.37 11.57 2.67
C VAL A 66 -7.46 11.86 1.63
N CYS A 67 -7.17 12.68 0.61
CA CYS A 67 -8.11 12.95 -0.48
C CYS A 67 -8.53 11.67 -1.21
N GLY A 68 -7.60 10.74 -1.46
CA GLY A 68 -7.89 9.41 -2.00
C GLY A 68 -8.73 8.55 -1.05
N ALA A 69 -8.39 8.55 0.24
CA ALA A 69 -9.12 7.82 1.27
C ALA A 69 -10.58 8.29 1.39
N LEU A 70 -10.85 9.59 1.21
CA LEU A 70 -12.21 10.14 1.15
C LEU A 70 -13.03 9.56 -0.01
N VAL A 71 -12.41 9.44 -1.20
CA VAL A 71 -13.03 8.85 -2.39
C VAL A 71 -13.39 7.38 -2.14
N PHE A 72 -12.46 6.60 -1.61
CA PHE A 72 -12.70 5.18 -1.36
C PHE A 72 -13.62 4.93 -0.16
N ALA A 73 -13.63 5.83 0.83
CA ALA A 73 -14.58 5.77 1.93
C ALA A 73 -16.02 5.90 1.42
N GLU A 74 -16.31 6.84 0.51
CA GLU A 74 -17.65 6.98 -0.09
C GLU A 74 -17.98 5.76 -0.96
N LEU A 75 -17.09 5.39 -1.88
CA LEU A 75 -17.32 4.23 -2.76
C LEU A 75 -17.50 2.91 -1.98
N GLY A 76 -16.70 2.69 -0.94
CA GLY A 76 -16.80 1.51 -0.09
C GLY A 76 -18.06 1.51 0.79
N GLY A 77 -18.52 2.68 1.23
CA GLY A 77 -19.81 2.83 1.89
C GLY A 77 -20.98 2.53 0.96
N MET A 78 -20.90 2.94 -0.31
CA MET A 78 -21.91 2.67 -1.34
C MET A 78 -21.96 1.20 -1.76
N PHE A 79 -20.80 0.53 -1.81
CA PHE A 79 -20.67 -0.85 -2.27
C PHE A 79 -20.04 -1.76 -1.20
N PRO A 80 -20.79 -2.13 -0.13
CA PRO A 80 -20.29 -2.94 0.98
C PRO A 80 -20.20 -4.43 0.63
N ARG A 81 -19.46 -4.76 -0.44
CA ARG A 81 -19.30 -6.14 -0.95
C ARG A 81 -17.82 -6.45 -1.14
N THR A 82 -17.45 -7.71 -0.94
CA THR A 82 -16.11 -8.20 -1.23
C THR A 82 -15.72 -7.92 -2.68
N GLY A 83 -14.49 -7.44 -2.87
CA GLY A 83 -13.93 -7.12 -4.18
C GLY A 83 -13.39 -5.68 -4.27
N GLY A 84 -13.77 -4.80 -3.34
CA GLY A 84 -13.20 -3.46 -3.21
C GLY A 84 -13.10 -2.69 -4.54
N GLN A 85 -11.89 -2.25 -4.88
CA GLN A 85 -11.62 -1.46 -6.08
C GLN A 85 -12.12 -2.10 -7.39
N TYR A 86 -12.11 -3.44 -7.49
CA TYR A 86 -12.66 -4.16 -8.63
C TYR A 86 -14.15 -3.85 -8.82
N ILE A 87 -14.92 -3.84 -7.73
CA ILE A 87 -16.36 -3.54 -7.77
C ILE A 87 -16.58 -2.07 -8.16
N PHE A 88 -15.78 -1.15 -7.62
CA PHE A 88 -15.91 0.27 -7.95
C PHE A 88 -15.72 0.50 -9.44
N ILE A 89 -14.62 0.01 -10.01
CA ILE A 89 -14.34 0.13 -11.45
C ILE A 89 -15.42 -0.56 -12.28
N ARG A 90 -15.95 -1.70 -11.82
CA ARG A 90 -17.04 -2.41 -12.52
C ARG A 90 -18.31 -1.57 -12.60
N GLU A 91 -18.70 -0.91 -11.52
CA GLU A 91 -19.90 -0.06 -11.49
C GLU A 91 -19.71 1.24 -12.30
N GLY A 92 -18.48 1.76 -12.41
CA GLY A 92 -18.16 2.94 -13.20
C GLY A 92 -17.95 2.66 -14.69
N PHE A 93 -17.13 1.67 -15.03
CA PHE A 93 -16.58 1.44 -16.39
C PHE A 93 -16.85 0.04 -16.94
N GLY A 94 -17.57 -0.81 -16.19
CA GLY A 94 -17.99 -2.12 -16.65
C GLY A 94 -16.98 -3.24 -16.42
N ARG A 95 -17.34 -4.45 -16.85
CA ARG A 95 -16.64 -5.71 -16.52
C ARG A 95 -15.22 -5.79 -17.09
N PHE A 96 -14.98 -5.24 -18.28
CA PHE A 96 -13.66 -5.27 -18.90
C PHE A 96 -12.63 -4.46 -18.11
N ALA A 97 -12.95 -3.20 -17.78
CA ALA A 97 -12.06 -2.35 -17.00
C ALA A 97 -11.78 -2.93 -15.61
N ALA A 98 -12.81 -3.51 -14.98
CA ALA A 98 -12.67 -4.20 -13.71
C ALA A 98 -11.77 -5.45 -13.83
N PHE A 99 -11.93 -6.24 -14.88
CA PHE A 99 -11.05 -7.37 -15.14
C PHE A 99 -9.60 -6.93 -15.36
N ALA A 100 -9.38 -5.89 -16.17
CA ALA A 100 -8.04 -5.37 -16.43
C ALA A 100 -7.36 -4.94 -15.12
N PHE A 101 -8.09 -4.26 -14.24
CA PHE A 101 -7.63 -3.96 -12.88
C PHE A 101 -7.25 -5.23 -12.14
N GLY A 102 -8.15 -6.20 -12.02
CA GLY A 102 -7.90 -7.42 -11.25
C GLY A 102 -6.73 -8.26 -11.79
N TRP A 103 -6.55 -8.30 -13.11
CA TRP A 103 -5.41 -8.95 -13.75
C TRP A 103 -4.09 -8.24 -13.44
N ILE A 104 -4.02 -6.93 -13.63
CA ILE A 104 -2.82 -6.14 -13.31
C ILE A 104 -2.54 -6.13 -11.82
N LEU A 105 -3.58 -6.12 -11.00
CA LEU A 105 -3.49 -6.23 -9.55
C LEU A 105 -2.72 -7.51 -9.18
N LEU A 106 -3.12 -8.66 -9.74
CA LEU A 106 -2.44 -9.93 -9.52
C LEU A 106 -1.04 -9.97 -10.13
N ALA A 107 -0.92 -9.62 -11.41
CA ALA A 107 0.27 -9.88 -12.20
C ALA A 107 1.41 -8.89 -11.92
N ALA A 108 1.10 -7.67 -11.47
CA ALA A 108 2.08 -6.62 -11.22
C ALA A 108 2.02 -6.09 -9.79
N ILE A 109 0.85 -5.60 -9.36
CA ILE A 109 0.75 -4.73 -8.16
C ILE A 109 0.99 -5.52 -6.87
N VAL A 110 0.06 -6.41 -6.48
CA VAL A 110 0.11 -7.04 -5.15
C VAL A 110 1.22 -8.08 -5.07
N SER A 111 1.47 -8.81 -6.17
CA SER A 111 2.51 -9.82 -6.21
C SER A 111 3.91 -9.21 -6.29
N GLY A 112 4.07 -8.12 -7.05
CA GLY A 112 5.33 -7.37 -7.12
C GLY A 112 5.66 -6.67 -5.81
N ALA A 113 4.67 -6.02 -5.18
CA ALA A 113 4.83 -5.42 -3.86
C ALA A 113 5.18 -6.48 -2.79
N THR A 114 4.50 -7.62 -2.79
CA THR A 114 4.78 -8.73 -1.86
C THR A 114 6.23 -9.24 -2.03
N ALA A 115 6.68 -9.44 -3.27
CA ALA A 115 8.04 -9.86 -3.57
C ALA A 115 9.09 -8.82 -3.14
N TRP A 116 8.85 -7.54 -3.43
CA TRP A 116 9.75 -6.45 -3.04
C TRP A 116 9.91 -6.36 -1.53
N VAL A 117 8.80 -6.37 -0.78
CA VAL A 117 8.82 -6.31 0.69
C VAL A 117 9.44 -7.56 1.31
N ALA A 118 9.22 -8.75 0.75
CA ALA A 118 9.90 -9.97 1.19
C ALA A 118 11.43 -9.88 1.02
N GLY A 119 11.91 -9.21 -0.04
CA GLY A 119 13.34 -8.94 -0.21
C GLY A 119 13.87 -7.95 0.84
N VAL A 120 13.10 -6.93 1.24
CA VAL A 120 13.47 -6.00 2.33
C VAL A 120 13.54 -6.72 3.67
N PHE A 121 12.61 -7.64 3.94
CA PHE A 121 12.66 -8.52 5.11
C PHE A 121 13.98 -9.29 5.17
N VAL A 122 14.34 -9.96 4.07
CA VAL A 122 15.59 -10.73 3.98
C VAL A 122 16.82 -9.85 4.20
N GLY A 123 16.85 -8.63 3.66
CA GLY A 123 17.95 -7.69 3.89
C GLY A 123 18.12 -7.28 5.36
N HIS A 124 17.03 -7.16 6.12
CA HIS A 124 17.11 -6.88 7.56
C HIS A 124 17.52 -8.12 8.37
N VAL A 125 17.11 -9.32 7.94
CA VAL A 125 17.57 -10.58 8.54
C VAL A 125 19.08 -10.76 8.35
N GLU A 126 19.59 -10.49 7.15
CA GLU A 126 21.03 -10.49 6.86
C GLU A 126 21.77 -9.45 7.71
N LYS A 127 21.22 -8.23 7.86
CA LYS A 127 21.79 -7.20 8.75
C LYS A 127 21.88 -7.69 10.20
N LEU A 128 20.83 -8.32 10.71
CA LEU A 128 20.83 -8.88 12.07
C LEU A 128 21.86 -10.00 12.23
N GLN A 129 21.99 -10.88 11.25
CA GLN A 129 23.04 -11.90 11.25
C GLN A 129 24.42 -11.25 11.31
N HIS A 130 24.68 -10.23 10.48
CA HIS A 130 25.95 -9.53 10.48
C HIS A 130 26.25 -8.88 11.84
N LEU A 131 25.25 -8.27 12.49
CA LEU A 131 25.40 -7.63 13.80
C LEU A 131 25.66 -8.62 14.96
N TYR A 132 25.01 -9.79 14.97
CA TYR A 132 25.07 -10.72 16.10
C TYR A 132 26.04 -11.89 15.93
N ALA A 133 26.11 -12.45 14.72
CA ALA A 133 26.88 -13.67 14.47
C ALA A 133 28.24 -13.40 13.82
N GLY A 134 28.39 -12.24 13.16
CA GLY A 134 29.48 -12.02 12.21
C GLY A 134 29.35 -12.98 11.02
N GLY A 135 29.31 -12.47 9.80
CA GLY A 135 29.14 -13.35 8.64
C GLY A 135 29.24 -12.64 7.31
N GLU A 136 29.57 -13.41 6.28
CA GLU A 136 29.58 -12.93 4.91
C GLU A 136 28.17 -12.55 4.44
N ALA A 137 28.11 -11.59 3.52
CA ALA A 137 26.88 -11.23 2.85
C ALA A 137 26.27 -12.47 2.16
N TRP A 138 24.96 -12.63 2.27
CA TRP A 138 24.25 -13.75 1.66
C TRP A 138 24.38 -13.66 0.13
N SER A 139 24.56 -14.81 -0.52
CA SER A 139 24.45 -14.88 -1.98
C SER A 139 23.07 -14.45 -2.45
N ASP A 140 22.97 -13.93 -3.68
CA ASP A 140 21.68 -13.55 -4.26
C ASP A 140 20.69 -14.73 -4.30
N THR A 141 21.17 -15.94 -4.59
CA THR A 141 20.37 -17.17 -4.54
C THR A 141 19.82 -17.43 -3.14
N THR A 142 20.62 -17.27 -2.09
CA THR A 142 20.18 -17.44 -0.70
C THR A 142 19.09 -16.42 -0.36
N LYS A 143 19.26 -15.16 -0.78
CA LYS A 143 18.27 -14.11 -0.54
C LYS A 143 16.94 -14.42 -1.22
N ARG A 144 16.97 -14.87 -2.48
CA ARG A 144 15.77 -15.27 -3.23
C ARG A 144 15.07 -16.46 -2.60
N LEU A 145 15.81 -17.50 -2.19
CA LEU A 145 15.24 -18.68 -1.54
C LEU A 145 14.58 -18.33 -0.19
N ALA A 146 15.22 -17.46 0.60
CA ALA A 146 14.64 -16.97 1.86
C ALA A 146 13.36 -16.16 1.62
N ALA A 147 13.35 -15.30 0.59
CA ALA A 147 12.17 -14.53 0.20
C ALA A 147 11.01 -15.43 -0.30
N VAL A 148 11.30 -16.46 -1.09
CA VAL A 148 10.29 -17.47 -1.49
C VAL A 148 9.78 -18.24 -0.26
N GLY A 149 10.67 -18.63 0.64
CA GLY A 149 10.33 -19.35 1.87
C GLY A 149 9.36 -18.57 2.76
N VAL A 150 9.62 -17.27 2.97
CA VAL A 150 8.74 -16.44 3.80
C VAL A 150 7.37 -16.20 3.15
N ILE A 151 7.33 -15.96 1.83
CA ILE A 151 6.06 -15.85 1.08
C ILE A 151 5.26 -17.15 1.18
N GLY A 152 5.92 -18.29 0.99
CA GLY A 152 5.31 -19.61 1.10
C GLY A 152 4.74 -19.87 2.50
N ALA A 153 5.51 -19.57 3.55
CA ALA A 153 5.08 -19.71 4.93
C ALA A 153 3.84 -18.85 5.24
N MET A 154 3.86 -17.57 4.84
CA MET A 154 2.70 -16.67 5.04
C MET A 154 1.49 -17.08 4.21
N THR A 155 1.69 -17.58 3.00
CA THR A 155 0.61 -18.14 2.15
C THR A 155 -0.06 -19.33 2.84
N LEU A 156 0.72 -20.28 3.36
CA LEU A 156 0.19 -21.44 4.08
C LEU A 156 -0.52 -21.05 5.38
N LEU A 157 0.01 -20.07 6.12
CA LEU A 157 -0.61 -19.54 7.33
C LEU A 157 -1.99 -18.93 7.01
N ASN A 158 -2.08 -18.11 5.97
CA ASN A 158 -3.32 -17.45 5.56
C ASN A 158 -4.39 -18.43 5.03
N ILE A 159 -3.99 -19.60 4.50
CA ILE A 159 -4.93 -20.67 4.15
C ILE A 159 -5.59 -21.26 5.40
N ARG A 160 -4.83 -21.42 6.50
CA ARG A 160 -5.30 -22.05 7.75
C ARG A 160 -6.29 -21.21 8.57
N GLY A 161 -6.54 -19.95 8.21
CA GLY A 161 -7.69 -19.21 8.73
C GLY A 161 -7.46 -17.72 8.98
N VAL A 162 -8.51 -16.94 8.72
CA VAL A 162 -8.53 -15.47 8.86
C VAL A 162 -8.27 -15.02 10.29
N LYS A 163 -8.78 -15.74 11.29
CA LYS A 163 -8.62 -15.37 12.71
C LYS A 163 -7.16 -15.42 13.17
N LEU A 164 -6.41 -16.46 12.78
CA LEU A 164 -4.98 -16.55 13.09
C LEU A 164 -4.20 -15.45 12.36
N GLY A 165 -4.54 -15.18 11.10
CA GLY A 165 -4.00 -14.04 10.35
C GLY A 165 -4.26 -12.71 11.06
N ALA A 166 -5.48 -12.46 11.53
CA ALA A 166 -5.82 -11.25 12.27
C ALA A 166 -5.01 -11.10 13.57
N ILE A 167 -4.87 -12.16 14.38
CA ILE A 167 -4.07 -12.10 15.61
C ILE A 167 -2.60 -11.77 15.31
N VAL A 168 -2.00 -12.44 14.32
CA VAL A 168 -0.62 -12.17 13.91
C VAL A 168 -0.49 -10.74 13.38
N GLN A 169 -1.51 -10.25 12.68
CA GLN A 169 -1.54 -8.89 12.14
C GLN A 169 -1.58 -7.85 13.27
N ASP A 170 -2.48 -8.02 14.24
CA ASP A 170 -2.68 -7.09 15.34
C ASP A 170 -1.44 -7.02 16.23
N LEU A 171 -0.86 -8.17 16.59
CA LEU A 171 0.36 -8.22 17.39
C LEU A 171 1.54 -7.57 16.65
N SER A 172 1.68 -7.86 15.36
CA SER A 172 2.73 -7.23 14.56
C SER A 172 2.49 -5.73 14.40
N MET A 173 1.23 -5.30 14.32
CA MET A 173 0.88 -3.88 14.23
C MET A 173 1.21 -3.13 15.51
N ALA A 174 0.94 -3.73 16.68
CA ALA A 174 1.36 -3.18 17.96
C ALA A 174 2.89 -3.01 18.03
N ALA A 175 3.64 -4.02 17.57
CA ALA A 175 5.11 -3.93 17.51
C ALA A 175 5.59 -2.84 16.53
N LYS A 176 4.96 -2.68 15.36
CA LYS A 176 5.25 -1.61 14.39
C LYS A 176 5.08 -0.23 15.02
N ILE A 177 3.92 0.01 15.64
CA ILE A 177 3.62 1.29 16.29
C ILE A 177 4.60 1.53 17.42
N GLY A 178 4.86 0.51 18.26
CA GLY A 178 5.85 0.59 19.34
C GLY A 178 7.25 0.97 18.85
N GLY A 179 7.71 0.36 17.75
CA GLY A 179 9.01 0.69 17.15
C GLY A 179 9.09 2.11 16.60
N ILE A 180 8.02 2.59 15.97
CA ILE A 180 7.90 3.98 15.51
C ILE A 180 7.91 4.95 16.69
N LEU A 181 7.11 4.67 17.73
CA LEU A 181 7.08 5.51 18.93
C LEU A 181 8.43 5.51 19.66
N LEU A 182 9.14 4.38 19.66
CA LEU A 182 10.46 4.27 20.24
C LEU A 182 11.49 5.15 19.52
N ILE A 183 11.56 5.11 18.18
CA ILE A 183 12.51 5.98 17.44
C ILE A 183 12.16 7.47 17.61
N VAL A 184 10.87 7.80 17.68
CA VAL A 184 10.42 9.17 17.98
C VAL A 184 10.84 9.59 19.39
N ALA A 185 10.67 8.72 20.39
CA ALA A 185 11.12 8.98 21.74
C ALA A 185 12.64 9.17 21.81
N LEU A 186 13.41 8.30 21.16
CA LEU A 186 14.87 8.44 21.06
C LEU A 186 15.25 9.79 20.44
N ALA A 187 14.58 10.23 19.38
CA ALA A 187 14.84 11.55 18.79
C ALA A 187 14.53 12.70 19.75
N VAL A 188 13.41 12.66 20.46
CA VAL A 188 13.02 13.68 21.45
C VAL A 188 14.04 13.77 22.58
N PHE A 189 14.51 12.64 23.10
CA PHE A 189 15.43 12.61 24.25
C PHE A 189 16.91 12.74 23.87
N ALA A 190 17.28 12.44 22.62
CA ALA A 190 18.64 12.61 22.11
C ALA A 190 18.90 14.00 21.55
N ALA A 191 17.85 14.73 21.15
CA ALA A 191 18.00 16.11 20.73
C ALA A 191 18.57 16.92 21.92
N PRO A 192 19.73 17.59 21.77
CA PRO A 192 20.15 18.58 22.76
C PRO A 192 18.98 19.55 22.95
N GLY A 193 18.75 20.03 24.18
CA GLY A 193 17.51 20.64 24.69
C GLY A 193 16.86 21.79 23.89
N ASP A 194 17.42 22.14 22.74
CA ASP A 194 16.93 23.10 21.76
C ASP A 194 16.14 22.45 20.60
N GLY A 195 16.08 21.12 20.46
CA GLY A 195 15.56 20.45 19.25
C GLY A 195 14.09 20.72 18.91
N ILE A 196 13.20 20.80 19.91
CA ILE A 196 11.79 21.15 19.69
C ILE A 196 11.65 22.66 19.46
N ALA A 197 12.40 23.47 20.19
CA ALA A 197 12.39 24.93 20.04
C ALA A 197 12.95 25.39 18.68
N SER A 198 13.99 24.72 18.17
CA SER A 198 14.62 24.97 16.87
C SER A 198 13.73 24.49 15.71
N ALA A 199 13.06 23.34 15.84
CA ALA A 199 12.08 22.87 14.85
C ALA A 199 10.85 23.79 14.76
N VAL A 200 10.36 24.29 15.90
CA VAL A 200 9.25 25.26 15.96
C VAL A 200 9.71 26.65 15.49
N SER A 201 10.95 27.05 15.79
CA SER A 201 11.53 28.31 15.31
C SER A 201 11.75 28.30 13.80
N ALA A 202 12.24 27.21 13.20
CA ALA A 202 12.41 27.08 11.76
C ALA A 202 11.07 27.19 10.99
N VAL A 203 10.00 26.60 11.53
CA VAL A 203 8.65 26.69 10.96
C VAL A 203 8.05 28.10 11.12
N SER A 204 8.43 28.84 12.16
CA SER A 204 7.88 30.18 12.46
C SER A 204 8.68 31.34 11.89
N THR A 205 9.98 31.18 11.61
CA THR A 205 10.80 32.27 11.06
C THR A 205 10.90 32.28 9.55
N GLY A 206 10.53 31.20 8.83
CA GLY A 206 10.74 31.13 7.37
C GLY A 206 12.17 31.48 6.97
N SER A 207 13.13 31.29 7.88
CA SER A 207 14.49 31.78 7.69
C SER A 207 15.26 30.74 6.89
N THR A 208 15.48 31.06 5.63
CA THR A 208 16.56 30.55 4.80
C THR A 208 17.89 30.92 5.46
N GLY A 209 18.26 30.18 6.51
CA GLY A 209 19.48 30.38 7.27
C GLY A 209 20.68 29.88 6.48
N SER A 210 21.25 30.76 5.64
CA SER A 210 22.60 30.60 5.13
C SER A 210 23.60 30.76 6.28
N THR A 211 24.28 29.69 6.67
CA THR A 211 25.49 29.81 7.48
C THR A 211 26.48 28.72 7.09
N GLY A 212 27.35 29.09 6.14
CA GLY A 212 28.77 28.73 6.07
C GLY A 212 29.20 27.27 6.08
N SER A 213 29.44 26.69 4.90
CA SER A 213 30.76 26.14 4.61
C SER A 213 31.09 26.28 3.12
N THR A 214 32.22 26.93 2.84
CA THR A 214 32.85 27.06 1.51
C THR A 214 33.33 25.70 1.05
N GLY A 215 32.53 25.04 0.22
CA GLY A 215 32.89 23.85 -0.54
C GLY A 215 32.38 23.99 -1.97
N SER A 216 33.22 24.57 -2.84
CA SER A 216 32.98 24.67 -4.27
C SER A 216 32.63 23.30 -4.88
N THR A 217 31.38 23.13 -5.32
CA THR A 217 31.08 22.25 -6.45
C THR A 217 30.25 23.03 -7.45
N ALA A 218 30.92 23.47 -8.51
CA ALA A 218 30.29 23.89 -9.74
C ALA A 218 29.36 22.75 -10.21
N ARG A 219 28.05 23.01 -10.26
CA ARG A 219 27.14 22.26 -11.11
C ARG A 219 26.52 23.24 -12.11
N SER A 220 26.57 22.77 -13.35
CA SER A 220 26.22 23.41 -14.60
C SER A 220 24.94 24.25 -14.54
N SER A 221 25.04 25.42 -15.15
CA SER A 221 23.94 26.17 -15.71
C SER A 221 23.24 25.35 -16.80
N ASP A 222 22.21 24.58 -16.41
CA ASP A 222 21.19 24.11 -17.35
C ASP A 222 19.91 24.92 -17.15
N GLY A 223 19.37 25.42 -18.26
CA GLY A 223 18.43 26.52 -18.33
C GLY A 223 17.21 26.40 -17.41
N GLY A 224 16.88 27.52 -16.74
CA GLY A 224 15.54 27.90 -16.30
C GLY A 224 14.70 26.86 -15.57
N SER A 225 15.32 25.90 -14.87
CA SER A 225 14.56 24.87 -14.15
C SER A 225 14.12 25.43 -12.80
N ALA A 226 12.80 25.57 -12.62
CA ALA A 226 12.23 25.97 -11.35
C ALA A 226 12.71 25.03 -10.24
N VAL A 227 13.39 25.61 -9.25
CA VAL A 227 13.89 24.90 -8.07
C VAL A 227 12.78 24.91 -7.02
N PHE A 228 12.30 23.73 -6.65
CA PHE A 228 11.31 23.54 -5.57
C PHE A 228 12.02 22.86 -4.40
N PHE A 229 12.00 23.48 -3.22
CA PHE A 229 12.63 22.94 -2.00
C PHE A 229 14.14 22.65 -2.11
N GLY A 230 14.85 23.41 -2.95
CA GLY A 230 16.28 23.23 -3.22
C GLY A 230 16.60 22.11 -4.21
N ALA A 231 15.59 21.51 -4.84
CA ALA A 231 15.74 20.44 -5.83
C ALA A 231 15.07 20.80 -7.16
N SER A 232 15.45 20.11 -8.25
CA SER A 232 14.77 20.26 -9.53
C SER A 232 13.32 19.78 -9.43
N LEU A 233 12.44 20.25 -10.33
CA LEU A 233 11.09 19.73 -10.47
C LEU A 233 11.09 18.19 -10.63
N ALA A 234 12.10 17.65 -11.31
CA ALA A 234 12.25 16.23 -11.52
C ALA A 234 12.57 15.45 -10.24
N ALA A 235 13.52 15.95 -9.45
CA ALA A 235 13.87 15.36 -8.16
C ALA A 235 12.68 15.44 -7.18
N THR A 236 11.94 16.55 -7.19
CA THR A 236 10.73 16.75 -6.39
C THR A 236 9.62 15.76 -6.79
N GLY A 237 9.37 15.60 -8.09
CA GLY A 237 8.40 14.62 -8.61
C GLY A 237 8.74 13.19 -8.24
N ALA A 238 10.02 12.80 -8.37
CA ALA A 238 10.48 11.46 -7.98
C ALA A 238 10.40 11.21 -6.46
N ALA A 239 10.69 12.22 -5.63
CA ALA A 239 10.51 12.14 -4.18
C ALA A 239 9.03 11.99 -3.80
N LEU A 240 8.15 12.79 -4.41
CA LEU A 240 6.71 12.70 -4.18
C LEU A 240 6.16 11.32 -4.59
N LEU A 241 6.63 10.76 -5.71
CA LEU A 241 6.26 9.42 -6.16
C LEU A 241 6.60 8.35 -5.10
N GLN A 242 7.79 8.44 -4.50
CA GLN A 242 8.25 7.51 -3.46
C GLN A 242 7.41 7.63 -2.17
N ILE A 243 7.07 8.86 -1.79
CA ILE A 243 6.19 9.15 -0.64
C ILE A 243 4.80 8.54 -0.88
N LEU A 244 4.25 8.81 -2.06
CA LEU A 244 2.94 8.36 -2.49
C LEU A 244 2.83 6.82 -2.59
N PHE A 245 3.91 6.15 -2.97
CA PHE A 245 4.02 4.69 -2.85
C PHE A 245 4.00 4.25 -1.37
N SER A 246 4.75 4.94 -0.51
CA SER A 246 4.88 4.57 0.91
C SER A 246 3.57 4.71 1.70
N VAL A 247 2.75 5.72 1.38
CA VAL A 247 1.43 5.95 2.00
C VAL A 247 0.30 5.15 1.33
N GLY A 248 0.58 4.43 0.25
CA GLY A 248 -0.39 3.56 -0.41
C GLY A 248 -0.76 2.36 0.44
N GLY A 249 -1.97 1.83 0.27
CA GLY A 249 -2.43 0.60 0.94
C GLY A 249 -3.82 0.72 1.56
N TRP A 250 -4.26 1.94 1.88
CA TRP A 250 -5.57 2.23 2.48
C TRP A 250 -6.75 1.73 1.63
N GLN A 251 -6.57 1.60 0.31
CA GLN A 251 -7.57 1.07 -0.62
C GLN A 251 -7.90 -0.41 -0.37
N ASN A 252 -6.97 -1.18 0.20
CA ASN A 252 -7.09 -2.63 0.32
C ASN A 252 -8.18 -3.05 1.30
N ILE A 253 -8.52 -2.19 2.27
CA ILE A 253 -9.58 -2.44 3.26
C ILE A 253 -10.90 -2.81 2.58
N ALA A 254 -11.20 -2.20 1.44
CA ALA A 254 -12.45 -2.45 0.71
C ALA A 254 -12.55 -3.88 0.16
N ALA A 255 -11.43 -4.61 0.03
CA ALA A 255 -11.44 -6.00 -0.43
C ALA A 255 -12.18 -6.93 0.55
N VAL A 256 -12.09 -6.67 1.86
CA VAL A 256 -12.69 -7.48 2.93
C VAL A 256 -14.05 -6.94 3.40
N ALA A 257 -14.71 -6.08 2.63
CA ALA A 257 -15.93 -5.38 3.05
C ALA A 257 -17.05 -6.30 3.59
N SER A 258 -17.25 -7.51 3.06
CA SER A 258 -18.29 -8.42 3.58
C SER A 258 -17.92 -9.13 4.89
N GLU A 259 -16.64 -9.11 5.28
CA GLU A 259 -16.14 -9.63 6.56
C GLU A 259 -16.25 -8.58 7.68
N ILE A 260 -16.63 -7.33 7.36
CA ILE A 260 -16.76 -6.21 8.29
C ILE A 260 -18.18 -6.15 8.88
N LYS A 261 -18.29 -5.94 10.19
CA LYS A 261 -19.55 -5.62 10.88
C LYS A 261 -19.98 -4.19 10.54
N GLU A 262 -21.23 -3.97 10.17
CA GLU A 262 -21.74 -2.65 9.71
C GLU A 262 -20.82 -1.98 8.67
N PRO A 263 -20.55 -2.65 7.52
CA PRO A 263 -19.54 -2.21 6.56
C PRO A 263 -19.79 -0.80 6.04
N GLN A 264 -21.04 -0.38 5.88
CA GLN A 264 -21.41 0.97 5.45
C GLN A 264 -20.88 2.08 6.38
N LYS A 265 -20.64 1.79 7.65
CA LYS A 265 -20.11 2.75 8.64
C LYS A 265 -18.65 2.50 8.97
N ASN A 266 -18.30 1.23 9.20
CA ASN A 266 -16.98 0.87 9.70
C ASN A 266 -15.90 0.85 8.61
N LEU A 267 -16.25 0.58 7.35
CA LEU A 267 -15.30 0.69 6.24
C LEU A 267 -14.87 2.16 6.02
N PRO A 268 -15.78 3.14 5.83
CA PRO A 268 -15.39 4.54 5.71
C PRO A 268 -14.55 5.04 6.89
N ARG A 269 -14.99 4.76 8.12
CA ARG A 269 -14.31 5.19 9.36
C ARG A 269 -12.93 4.56 9.48
N GLY A 270 -12.81 3.25 9.30
CA GLY A 270 -11.55 2.53 9.42
C GLY A 270 -10.54 2.95 8.36
N THR A 271 -10.98 3.19 7.11
CA THR A 271 -10.13 3.74 6.06
C THR A 271 -9.59 5.12 6.43
N LEU A 272 -10.45 6.05 6.86
CA LEU A 272 -10.01 7.40 7.19
C LEU A 272 -9.11 7.45 8.43
N ILE A 273 -9.54 6.83 9.53
CA ILE A 273 -8.76 6.79 10.78
C ILE A 273 -7.39 6.14 10.51
N GLY A 274 -7.38 4.99 9.83
CA GLY A 274 -6.15 4.29 9.48
C GLY A 274 -5.20 5.17 8.67
N THR A 275 -5.68 5.80 7.60
CA THR A 275 -4.86 6.69 6.76
C THR A 275 -4.29 7.87 7.55
N PHE A 276 -5.11 8.57 8.33
CA PHE A 276 -4.66 9.72 9.12
C PHE A 276 -3.59 9.34 10.15
N VAL A 277 -3.81 8.25 10.90
CA VAL A 277 -2.85 7.79 11.91
C VAL A 277 -1.53 7.39 11.25
N VAL A 278 -1.56 6.69 10.11
CA VAL A 278 -0.31 6.31 9.42
C VAL A 278 0.46 7.53 8.92
N ILE A 279 -0.23 8.54 8.36
CA ILE A 279 0.43 9.78 7.93
C ILE A 279 1.10 10.47 9.11
N ALA A 280 0.42 10.57 10.26
CA ALA A 280 1.00 11.15 11.46
C ALA A 280 2.25 10.38 11.94
N LEU A 281 2.18 9.04 11.95
CA LEU A 281 3.32 8.19 12.29
C LEU A 281 4.49 8.37 11.31
N TYR A 282 4.21 8.46 10.02
CA TYR A 282 5.24 8.66 8.99
C TYR A 282 5.91 10.01 9.09
N MET A 283 5.14 11.08 9.35
CA MET A 283 5.68 12.40 9.65
C MET A 283 6.61 12.35 10.86
N ALA A 284 6.19 11.66 11.93
CA ALA A 284 6.99 11.53 13.14
C ALA A 284 8.29 10.75 12.92
N VAL A 285 8.27 9.63 12.15
CA VAL A 285 9.49 8.88 11.81
C VAL A 285 10.44 9.72 10.98
N ASN A 286 9.96 10.42 9.96
CA ASN A 286 10.82 11.25 9.12
C ASN A 286 11.45 12.38 9.92
N TRP A 287 10.67 13.05 10.78
CA TRP A 287 11.20 14.05 11.70
C TRP A 287 12.29 13.45 12.60
N ALA A 288 12.03 12.30 13.23
CA ALA A 288 12.96 11.64 14.15
C ALA A 288 14.28 11.23 13.46
N VAL A 289 14.22 10.66 12.26
CA VAL A 289 15.40 10.27 11.49
C VAL A 289 16.21 11.51 11.09
N LEU A 290 15.55 12.55 10.58
CA LEU A 290 16.21 13.77 10.13
C LEU A 290 16.79 14.59 11.29
N SER A 291 16.14 14.58 12.46
CA SER A 291 16.65 15.30 13.64
C SER A 291 17.89 14.65 14.25
N ILE A 292 18.03 13.33 14.15
CA ILE A 292 19.21 12.62 14.66
C ILE A 292 20.35 12.61 13.62
N LEU A 293 20.02 12.42 12.34
CA LEU A 293 21.03 12.16 11.30
C LEU A 293 21.41 13.36 10.43
N GLY A 294 20.59 14.42 10.41
CA GLY A 294 20.65 15.43 9.35
C GLY A 294 20.21 14.86 7.99
N VAL A 295 20.35 15.66 6.92
CA VAL A 295 19.92 15.25 5.56
C VAL A 295 20.94 14.34 4.87
N GLU A 296 22.23 14.53 5.15
CA GLU A 296 23.30 13.86 4.39
C GLU A 296 23.45 12.38 4.74
N ALA A 297 23.34 12.02 6.02
CA ALA A 297 23.62 10.66 6.44
C ALA A 297 22.50 9.63 6.09
N PRO A 298 21.20 9.98 6.08
CA PRO A 298 20.18 9.11 5.52
C PRO A 298 20.44 8.74 4.06
N ALA A 299 21.00 9.65 3.26
CA ALA A 299 21.25 9.43 1.84
C ALA A 299 22.28 8.34 1.55
N SER A 300 23.16 8.02 2.51
CA SER A 300 24.24 7.02 2.34
C SER A 300 23.90 5.62 2.87
N THR A 301 22.69 5.40 3.41
CA THR A 301 22.33 4.13 4.06
C THR A 301 21.03 3.53 3.52
N ALA A 302 20.95 2.20 3.52
CA ALA A 302 19.72 1.46 3.20
C ALA A 302 18.77 1.31 4.40
N THR A 303 19.22 1.63 5.63
CA THR A 303 18.47 1.41 6.88
C THR A 303 18.49 2.65 7.79
N PRO A 304 18.04 3.82 7.31
CA PRO A 304 18.21 5.10 8.03
C PRO A 304 17.60 5.10 9.44
N ALA A 305 16.48 4.42 9.66
CA ALA A 305 15.85 4.34 10.98
C ALA A 305 16.69 3.54 11.99
N ALA A 306 17.30 2.42 11.57
CA ALA A 306 18.14 1.59 12.43
C ALA A 306 19.43 2.33 12.77
N ASP A 307 20.05 2.95 11.77
CA ASP A 307 21.29 3.72 11.94
C ASP A 307 21.06 4.93 12.85
N ALA A 308 19.89 5.57 12.75
CA ALA A 308 19.52 6.66 13.67
C ALA A 308 19.44 6.21 15.11
N ALA A 309 18.79 5.09 15.38
CA ALA A 309 18.72 4.55 16.74
C ALA A 309 20.09 4.13 17.27
N GLY A 310 20.96 3.56 16.42
CA GLY A 310 22.33 3.17 16.77
C GLY A 310 23.23 4.35 17.16
N ARG A 311 23.00 5.55 16.62
CA ARG A 311 23.72 6.77 17.03
C ARG A 311 23.33 7.26 18.42
N VAL A 312 22.12 6.93 18.88
CA VAL A 312 21.61 7.37 20.19
C VAL A 312 21.94 6.35 21.28
N VAL A 313 21.70 5.06 21.01
CA VAL A 313 21.91 3.97 21.97
C VAL A 313 22.50 2.72 21.31
N PRO A 314 23.41 1.97 21.96
CA PRO A 314 24.08 0.81 21.36
C PRO A 314 23.14 -0.33 20.94
N TRP A 315 22.03 -0.52 21.65
CA TRP A 315 21.01 -1.52 21.33
C TRP A 315 19.99 -1.04 20.29
N GLY A 316 20.05 0.22 19.87
CA GLY A 316 19.04 0.85 19.01
C GLY A 316 19.03 0.28 17.60
N GLU A 317 20.22 0.13 16.99
CA GLU A 317 20.36 -0.42 15.63
C GLU A 317 19.81 -1.85 15.50
N PRO A 318 20.24 -2.84 16.30
CA PRO A 318 19.72 -4.20 16.16
C PRO A 318 18.23 -4.29 16.52
N LEU A 319 17.75 -3.51 17.49
CA LEU A 319 16.32 -3.52 17.86
C LEU A 319 15.44 -2.98 16.73
N ILE A 320 15.77 -1.81 16.17
CA ILE A 320 15.01 -1.22 15.07
C ILE A 320 15.12 -2.07 13.80
N ALA A 321 16.28 -2.64 13.50
CA ALA A 321 16.42 -3.59 12.39
C ALA A 321 15.49 -4.80 12.53
N GLY A 322 15.38 -5.37 13.74
CA GLY A 322 14.44 -6.45 14.06
C GLY A 322 12.97 -6.04 13.93
N LEU A 323 12.63 -4.84 14.39
CA LEU A 323 11.27 -4.30 14.27
C LEU A 323 10.89 -4.01 12.81
N VAL A 324 11.83 -3.56 11.98
CA VAL A 324 11.61 -3.37 10.54
C VAL A 324 11.43 -4.72 9.84
N ALA A 325 12.23 -5.74 10.20
CA ALA A 325 12.03 -7.10 9.69
C ALA A 325 10.63 -7.62 10.06
N LEU A 326 10.24 -7.51 11.32
CA LEU A 326 8.88 -7.88 11.74
C LEU A 326 7.81 -7.08 10.99
N SER A 327 8.07 -5.79 10.75
CA SER A 327 7.13 -4.91 10.05
C SER A 327 6.88 -5.33 8.60
N THR A 328 7.95 -5.64 7.88
CA THR A 328 7.90 -6.09 6.48
C THR A 328 7.26 -7.47 6.35
N LEU A 329 7.55 -8.39 7.28
CA LEU A 329 6.87 -9.69 7.36
C LEU A 329 5.36 -9.53 7.54
N ALA A 330 4.94 -8.64 8.44
CA ALA A 330 3.54 -8.39 8.72
C ALA A 330 2.82 -7.73 7.55
N PHE A 331 3.49 -6.87 6.76
CA PHE A 331 2.92 -6.36 5.51
C PHE A 331 2.65 -7.48 4.51
N VAL A 332 3.61 -8.40 4.31
CA VAL A 332 3.44 -9.57 3.42
C VAL A 332 2.25 -10.41 3.87
N GLN A 333 2.13 -10.64 5.17
CA GLN A 333 1.00 -11.35 5.74
C GLN A 333 -0.34 -10.63 5.45
N ALA A 334 -0.40 -9.32 5.69
CA ALA A 334 -1.61 -8.52 5.50
C ALA A 334 -2.10 -8.52 4.05
N ILE A 335 -1.20 -8.34 3.09
CA ILE A 335 -1.53 -8.33 1.67
C ILE A 335 -1.99 -9.72 1.21
N LEU A 336 -1.32 -10.79 1.63
CA LEU A 336 -1.74 -12.16 1.33
C LEU A 336 -3.06 -12.55 2.03
N LEU A 337 -3.48 -11.82 3.07
CA LEU A 337 -4.77 -12.01 3.70
C LEU A 337 -5.88 -11.26 2.93
N VAL A 338 -5.64 -10.00 2.60
CA VAL A 338 -6.70 -9.06 2.14
C VAL A 338 -6.97 -9.16 0.64
N THR A 339 -5.95 -9.10 -0.21
CA THR A 339 -6.16 -8.93 -1.67
C THR A 339 -6.70 -10.17 -2.40
N PRO A 340 -6.52 -11.43 -1.94
CA PRO A 340 -7.14 -12.60 -2.57
C PRO A 340 -8.67 -12.54 -2.66
N ARG A 341 -9.31 -11.73 -1.82
CA ARG A 341 -10.75 -11.47 -1.86
C ARG A 341 -11.19 -10.82 -3.17
N ILE A 342 -10.31 -10.05 -3.81
CA ILE A 342 -10.56 -9.44 -5.12
C ILE A 342 -10.63 -10.52 -6.20
N PHE A 343 -9.68 -11.46 -6.21
CA PHE A 343 -9.66 -12.58 -7.17
C PHE A 343 -10.82 -13.56 -6.94
N TYR A 344 -11.22 -13.74 -5.67
CA TYR A 344 -12.45 -14.46 -5.33
C TYR A 344 -13.69 -13.79 -5.94
N ALA A 345 -13.82 -12.46 -5.83
CA ALA A 345 -14.92 -11.72 -6.45
C ALA A 345 -14.90 -11.83 -7.99
N MET A 346 -13.74 -11.72 -8.62
CA MET A 346 -13.58 -11.90 -10.07
C MET A 346 -13.99 -13.31 -10.53
N ALA A 347 -13.64 -14.34 -9.76
CA ALA A 347 -14.01 -15.72 -10.07
C ALA A 347 -15.52 -15.93 -9.99
N ARG A 348 -16.20 -15.30 -9.03
CA ARG A 348 -17.67 -15.30 -8.92
C ARG A 348 -18.34 -14.54 -10.05
N ASP A 349 -17.69 -13.50 -10.57
CA ASP A 349 -18.12 -12.78 -11.76
C ASP A 349 -17.83 -13.54 -13.07
N GLY A 350 -17.20 -14.72 -13.01
CA GLY A 350 -16.91 -15.57 -14.16
C GLY A 350 -15.83 -15.02 -15.09
N VAL A 351 -15.05 -14.03 -14.65
CA VAL A 351 -13.98 -13.40 -15.44
C VAL A 351 -12.59 -13.81 -14.95
N PHE A 352 -12.49 -14.85 -14.13
CA PHE A 352 -11.23 -15.39 -13.62
C PHE A 352 -11.33 -16.91 -13.42
N PHE A 353 -10.24 -17.57 -13.02
CA PHE A 353 -10.24 -19.01 -12.76
C PHE A 353 -11.37 -19.40 -11.81
N ARG A 354 -12.31 -20.26 -12.25
CA ARG A 354 -13.46 -20.70 -11.43
C ARG A 354 -13.03 -21.28 -10.07
N SER A 355 -11.88 -21.94 -10.03
CA SER A 355 -11.30 -22.51 -8.79
C SER A 355 -10.96 -21.45 -7.75
N ALA A 356 -10.60 -20.22 -8.13
CA ALA A 356 -10.32 -19.13 -7.20
C ALA A 356 -11.56 -18.69 -6.39
N GLY A 357 -12.77 -19.07 -6.84
CA GLY A 357 -14.02 -18.89 -6.10
C GLY A 357 -14.27 -19.95 -5.01
N LYS A 358 -13.39 -20.94 -4.84
CA LYS A 358 -13.55 -21.99 -3.81
C LYS A 358 -13.16 -21.46 -2.43
N VAL A 359 -14.01 -21.76 -1.43
CA VAL A 359 -13.78 -21.45 -0.03
C VAL A 359 -13.37 -22.71 0.72
N HIS A 360 -12.41 -22.61 1.65
CA HIS A 360 -11.93 -23.75 2.43
C HIS A 360 -13.01 -24.20 3.42
N ALA A 361 -13.42 -25.48 3.36
CA ALA A 361 -14.53 -26.01 4.15
C ALA A 361 -14.37 -25.80 5.67
N ARG A 362 -13.15 -25.96 6.20
CA ARG A 362 -12.85 -25.80 7.64
C ARG A 362 -12.60 -24.34 8.07
N TYR A 363 -12.05 -23.51 7.19
CA TYR A 363 -11.43 -22.23 7.59
C TYR A 363 -12.13 -21.00 7.02
N GLY A 364 -13.04 -21.18 6.04
CA GLY A 364 -13.77 -20.06 5.44
C GLY A 364 -12.92 -19.14 4.54
N THR A 365 -11.70 -19.55 4.18
CA THR A 365 -10.74 -18.74 3.41
C THR A 365 -10.80 -19.04 1.91
N PRO A 366 -10.58 -18.04 1.02
CA PRO A 366 -10.46 -18.27 -0.43
C PRO A 366 -9.09 -18.85 -0.79
N TRP A 367 -8.84 -20.09 -0.37
CA TRP A 367 -7.51 -20.71 -0.37
C TRP A 367 -6.84 -20.79 -1.75
N VAL A 368 -7.62 -21.00 -2.82
CA VAL A 368 -7.06 -21.03 -4.19
C VAL A 368 -6.60 -19.65 -4.62
N ALA A 369 -7.35 -18.59 -4.30
CA ALA A 369 -6.95 -17.22 -4.61
C ALA A 369 -5.67 -16.83 -3.84
N ILE A 370 -5.57 -17.25 -2.57
CA ILE A 370 -4.38 -17.05 -1.74
C ILE A 370 -3.16 -17.75 -2.37
N LEU A 371 -3.31 -19.01 -2.79
CA LEU A 371 -2.25 -19.76 -3.47
C LEU A 371 -1.79 -19.12 -4.78
N VAL A 372 -2.73 -18.67 -5.61
CA VAL A 372 -2.42 -18.04 -6.90
C VAL A 372 -1.62 -16.76 -6.68
N GLN A 373 -2.02 -15.90 -5.74
CA GLN A 373 -1.27 -14.68 -5.41
C GLN A 373 0.13 -15.00 -4.85
N GLY A 374 0.23 -15.96 -3.93
CA GLY A 374 1.51 -16.39 -3.37
C GLY A 374 2.46 -16.91 -4.46
N LEU A 375 1.96 -17.71 -5.39
CA LEU A 375 2.72 -18.23 -6.52
C LEU A 375 3.24 -17.11 -7.43
N PHE A 376 2.39 -16.15 -7.80
CA PHE A 376 2.82 -14.99 -8.59
C PHE A 376 3.88 -14.16 -7.85
N SER A 377 3.77 -14.03 -6.53
CA SER A 377 4.77 -13.33 -5.72
C SER A 377 6.11 -14.07 -5.75
N CYS A 378 6.12 -15.40 -5.65
CA CYS A 378 7.33 -16.21 -5.80
C CYS A 378 7.95 -16.10 -7.21
N VAL A 379 7.13 -16.02 -8.26
CA VAL A 379 7.61 -15.77 -9.64
C VAL A 379 8.30 -14.42 -9.73
N HIS A 380 7.76 -13.37 -9.11
CA HIS A 380 8.44 -12.07 -9.05
C HIS A 380 9.76 -12.10 -8.28
N VAL A 381 9.88 -12.90 -7.23
CA VAL A 381 11.18 -13.11 -6.55
C VAL A 381 12.18 -13.83 -7.46
N ALA A 382 11.72 -14.79 -8.26
CA ALA A 382 12.60 -15.55 -9.15
C ALA A 382 13.12 -14.73 -10.34
N PHE A 383 12.26 -13.90 -10.95
CA PHE A 383 12.55 -13.21 -12.22
C PHE A 383 12.66 -11.68 -12.12
N GLY A 384 12.21 -11.07 -11.02
CA GLY A 384 12.14 -9.63 -10.87
C GLY A 384 13.44 -9.02 -10.36
N LYS A 385 13.87 -7.91 -11.00
CA LYS A 385 14.82 -6.98 -10.38
C LYS A 385 14.06 -6.09 -9.40
N GLN A 386 14.58 -5.93 -8.19
CA GLN A 386 13.87 -5.31 -7.07
C GLN A 386 13.46 -3.84 -7.33
N LEU A 387 14.27 -3.06 -8.07
CA LEU A 387 13.96 -1.67 -8.43
C LEU A 387 12.86 -1.56 -9.51
N ASP A 388 12.92 -2.41 -10.54
CA ASP A 388 11.91 -2.44 -11.62
C ASP A 388 10.49 -2.72 -11.09
N LEU A 389 10.39 -3.47 -9.97
CA LEU A 389 9.10 -3.81 -9.37
C LEU A 389 8.39 -2.58 -8.80
N LEU A 390 9.09 -1.66 -8.14
CA LEU A 390 8.47 -0.49 -7.52
C LEU A 390 7.91 0.48 -8.57
N GLU A 391 8.71 0.78 -9.61
CA GLU A 391 8.29 1.66 -10.71
C GLU A 391 7.06 1.08 -11.43
N MET A 392 7.10 -0.22 -11.77
CA MET A 392 5.99 -0.91 -12.43
C MET A 392 4.73 -0.93 -11.57
N VAL A 393 4.85 -1.26 -10.28
CA VAL A 393 3.71 -1.29 -9.33
C VAL A 393 3.06 0.09 -9.28
N THR A 394 3.87 1.15 -9.17
CA THR A 394 3.36 2.52 -9.03
C THR A 394 2.61 2.97 -10.29
N VAL A 395 3.19 2.80 -11.49
CA VAL A 395 2.53 3.17 -12.74
C VAL A 395 1.19 2.44 -12.91
N CYS A 396 1.17 1.13 -12.61
CA CYS A 396 -0.04 0.32 -12.70
C CYS A 396 -1.12 0.74 -11.70
N ASP A 397 -0.76 0.97 -10.43
CA ASP A 397 -1.74 1.28 -9.38
C ASP A 397 -2.41 2.65 -9.64
N TYR A 398 -1.61 3.64 -10.04
CA TYR A 398 -2.11 5.00 -10.32
C TYR A 398 -3.02 5.07 -11.54
N LEU A 399 -2.82 4.23 -12.55
CA LEU A 399 -3.77 4.09 -13.66
C LEU A 399 -5.17 3.71 -13.16
N PHE A 400 -5.25 2.76 -12.22
CA PHE A 400 -6.54 2.30 -11.69
C PHE A 400 -7.10 3.20 -10.58
N PHE A 401 -6.27 3.97 -9.90
CA PHE A 401 -6.75 5.07 -9.04
C PHE A 401 -7.47 6.15 -9.83
N ILE A 402 -6.98 6.50 -11.02
CA ILE A 402 -7.69 7.44 -11.92
C ILE A 402 -9.07 6.88 -12.26
N LEU A 403 -9.18 5.60 -12.65
CA LEU A 403 -10.47 4.99 -12.94
C LEU A 403 -11.43 4.98 -11.73
N CYS A 404 -10.91 4.80 -10.51
CA CYS A 404 -11.73 4.91 -9.30
C CYS A 404 -12.17 6.33 -9.00
N ALA A 405 -11.28 7.30 -9.12
CA ALA A 405 -11.62 8.71 -8.96
C ALA A 405 -12.67 9.16 -10.01
N LEU A 406 -12.50 8.75 -11.26
CA LEU A 406 -13.49 9.00 -12.31
C LEU A 406 -14.81 8.28 -12.04
N THR A 407 -14.78 7.06 -11.52
CA THR A 407 -15.99 6.33 -11.09
C THR A 407 -16.76 7.11 -10.04
N PHE A 408 -16.06 7.67 -9.05
CA PHE A 408 -16.66 8.49 -8.00
C PHE A 408 -17.41 9.70 -8.57
N PHE A 409 -16.79 10.47 -9.47
CA PHE A 409 -17.46 11.60 -10.12
C PHE A 409 -18.59 11.15 -11.05
N LYS A 410 -18.36 10.10 -11.85
CA LYS A 410 -19.36 9.56 -12.77
C LYS A 410 -20.63 9.12 -12.05
N LEU A 411 -20.51 8.38 -10.95
CA LEU A 411 -21.66 7.87 -10.20
C LEU A 411 -22.49 8.97 -9.54
N ARG A 412 -21.91 10.15 -9.28
CA ARG A 412 -22.67 11.31 -8.82
C ARG A 412 -23.55 11.92 -9.90
N ILE A 413 -23.17 11.77 -11.16
CA ILE A 413 -23.93 12.26 -12.32
C ILE A 413 -24.92 11.19 -12.80
N THR A 414 -24.47 9.94 -12.95
CA THR A 414 -25.26 8.88 -13.58
C THR A 414 -26.22 8.18 -12.64
N ARG A 415 -25.95 8.20 -11.33
CA ARG A 415 -26.77 7.54 -10.30
C ARG A 415 -26.89 8.43 -9.04
N PRO A 416 -27.51 9.63 -9.15
CA PRO A 416 -27.61 10.58 -8.05
C PRO A 416 -28.41 10.05 -6.86
N ASP A 417 -29.40 9.19 -7.09
CA ASP A 417 -30.30 8.68 -6.04
C ASP A 417 -29.74 7.50 -5.23
N LEU A 418 -28.55 6.99 -5.59
CA LEU A 418 -27.92 5.93 -4.80
C LEU A 418 -27.65 6.38 -3.36
N GLU A 419 -27.95 5.51 -2.41
CA GLU A 419 -27.66 5.74 -1.00
C GLU A 419 -26.14 5.89 -0.79
N ARG A 420 -25.76 6.95 -0.07
CA ARG A 420 -24.36 7.27 0.27
C ARG A 420 -24.23 7.38 1.78
N PRO A 421 -23.98 6.25 2.48
CA PRO A 421 -23.85 6.23 3.94
C PRO A 421 -22.75 7.15 4.47
N TYR A 422 -21.68 7.32 3.68
CA TYR A 422 -20.67 8.34 3.86
C TYR A 422 -20.61 9.23 2.62
N ARG A 423 -20.50 10.54 2.83
CA ARG A 423 -20.26 11.53 1.75
C ARG A 423 -18.89 12.14 1.96
N ALA A 424 -18.06 12.11 0.91
CA ALA A 424 -16.71 12.64 0.92
C ALA A 424 -16.71 14.13 1.30
N PHE A 425 -16.04 14.44 2.40
CA PHE A 425 -15.80 15.81 2.83
C PHE A 425 -15.06 16.63 1.75
N GLY A 426 -15.40 17.92 1.64
CA GLY A 426 -14.75 18.82 0.69
C GLY A 426 -15.03 18.52 -0.78
N TYR A 427 -16.07 17.75 -1.11
CA TYR A 427 -16.53 17.57 -2.49
C TYR A 427 -16.96 18.91 -3.12
N PRO A 428 -16.59 19.21 -4.38
CA PRO A 428 -15.80 18.38 -5.30
C PRO A 428 -14.28 18.57 -5.21
N VAL A 429 -13.80 19.56 -4.44
CA VAL A 429 -12.40 20.02 -4.44
C VAL A 429 -11.44 18.93 -3.97
N LEU A 430 -11.65 18.32 -2.80
CA LEU A 430 -10.70 17.33 -2.26
C LEU A 430 -10.59 16.06 -3.16
N PRO A 431 -11.71 15.45 -3.61
CA PRO A 431 -11.64 14.38 -4.61
C PRO A 431 -10.99 14.81 -5.93
N ALA A 432 -11.17 16.06 -6.37
CA ALA A 432 -10.54 16.56 -7.60
C ALA A 432 -9.02 16.72 -7.44
N ILE A 433 -8.54 17.15 -6.27
CA ILE A 433 -7.10 17.18 -5.95
C ILE A 433 -6.51 15.77 -6.09
N PHE A 434 -7.18 14.74 -5.57
CA PHE A 434 -6.72 13.36 -5.74
C PHE A 434 -6.68 12.93 -7.20
N LEU A 435 -7.70 13.25 -7.99
CA LEU A 435 -7.73 12.94 -9.42
C LEU A 435 -6.57 13.63 -10.17
N VAL A 436 -6.36 14.92 -9.94
CA VAL A 436 -5.29 15.68 -10.59
C VAL A 436 -3.92 15.15 -10.17
N ALA A 437 -3.72 14.90 -8.88
CA ALA A 437 -2.47 14.35 -8.36
C ALA A 437 -2.16 12.96 -8.94
N THR A 438 -3.16 12.07 -9.02
CA THR A 438 -2.97 10.73 -9.58
C THR A 438 -2.66 10.75 -11.08
N VAL A 439 -3.28 11.66 -11.84
CA VAL A 439 -2.92 11.90 -13.26
C VAL A 439 -1.50 12.42 -13.38
N ALA A 440 -1.11 13.42 -12.58
CA ALA A 440 0.24 13.98 -12.62
C ALA A 440 1.31 12.93 -12.29
N VAL A 441 1.05 12.09 -11.28
CA VAL A 441 1.92 10.98 -10.88
C VAL A 441 2.05 9.93 -11.97
N LEU A 442 0.95 9.58 -12.64
CA LEU A 442 1.00 8.63 -13.75
C LEU A 442 1.82 9.19 -14.93
N VAL A 443 1.57 10.45 -15.32
CA VAL A 443 2.31 11.10 -16.41
C VAL A 443 3.80 11.18 -16.07
N TRP A 444 4.12 11.61 -14.84
CA TRP A 444 5.49 11.64 -14.35
C TRP A 444 6.13 10.25 -14.38
N GLY A 445 5.48 9.26 -13.75
CA GLY A 445 5.97 7.90 -13.66
C GLY A 445 6.22 7.27 -15.02
N VAL A 446 5.34 7.48 -16.01
CA VAL A 446 5.55 6.97 -17.38
C VAL A 446 6.71 7.70 -18.07
N SER A 447 6.84 9.02 -17.87
CA SER A 447 7.93 9.81 -18.47
C SER A 447 9.30 9.52 -17.85
N SER A 448 9.35 9.16 -16.56
CA SER A 448 10.58 8.90 -15.82
C SER A 448 10.95 7.43 -15.77
N ALA A 449 9.99 6.52 -15.97
CA ALA A 449 10.24 5.09 -15.92
C ALA A 449 11.18 4.67 -17.04
N GLN A 450 12.05 3.71 -16.72
CA GLN A 450 12.84 3.06 -17.75
C GLN A 450 11.89 2.39 -18.76
N GLY A 451 12.17 2.50 -20.05
CA GLY A 451 11.28 1.99 -21.11
C GLY A 451 10.88 0.51 -20.91
N ALA A 452 11.73 -0.27 -20.25
CA ALA A 452 11.44 -1.66 -19.89
C ALA A 452 10.25 -1.82 -18.92
N ALA A 453 10.09 -0.94 -17.92
CA ALA A 453 9.00 -1.04 -16.95
C ALA A 453 7.65 -0.72 -17.60
N VAL A 454 7.59 0.35 -18.40
CA VAL A 454 6.39 0.73 -19.18
C VAL A 454 6.03 -0.36 -20.19
N LEU A 455 7.03 -0.90 -20.90
CA LEU A 455 6.84 -2.00 -21.84
C LEU A 455 6.27 -3.25 -21.14
N ARG A 456 6.82 -3.63 -19.98
CA ARG A 456 6.30 -4.77 -19.20
C ARG A 456 4.85 -4.54 -18.77
N ALA A 457 4.52 -3.36 -18.25
CA ALA A 457 3.15 -3.01 -17.89
C ALA A 457 2.20 -3.11 -19.10
N ALA A 458 2.62 -2.60 -20.27
CA ALA A 458 1.86 -2.69 -21.51
C ALA A 458 1.67 -4.14 -21.98
N ILE A 459 2.71 -4.97 -21.91
CA ILE A 459 2.64 -6.41 -22.23
C ILE A 459 1.65 -7.11 -21.29
N LEU A 460 1.74 -6.87 -19.98
CA LEU A 460 0.82 -7.45 -19.01
C LEU A 460 -0.63 -7.04 -19.28
N LEU A 461 -0.87 -5.78 -19.65
CA LEU A 461 -2.19 -5.30 -20.03
C LEU A 461 -2.69 -6.03 -21.30
N GLY A 462 -1.83 -6.17 -22.31
CA GLY A 462 -2.13 -6.90 -23.55
C GLY A 462 -2.47 -8.36 -23.31
N VAL A 463 -1.70 -9.06 -22.46
CA VAL A 463 -2.02 -10.43 -22.01
C VAL A 463 -3.38 -10.46 -21.32
N GLY A 464 -3.68 -9.46 -20.47
CA GLY A 464 -4.98 -9.30 -19.85
C GLY A 464 -6.12 -9.23 -20.88
N VAL A 465 -5.97 -8.43 -21.95
CA VAL A 465 -6.99 -8.34 -23.01
C VAL A 465 -7.28 -9.71 -23.63
N VAL A 466 -6.24 -10.47 -23.98
CA VAL A 466 -6.39 -11.82 -24.55
C VAL A 466 -7.10 -12.77 -23.58
N LEU A 467 -6.68 -12.75 -22.32
CA LEU A 467 -7.28 -13.57 -21.26
C LEU A 467 -8.73 -13.20 -20.98
N TYR A 468 -9.09 -11.92 -21.05
CA TYR A 468 -10.48 -11.47 -20.91
C TYR A 468 -11.36 -12.08 -21.98
N VAL A 469 -10.93 -12.02 -23.25
CA VAL A 469 -11.68 -12.61 -24.37
C VAL A 469 -11.88 -14.11 -24.18
N PHE A 470 -10.86 -14.81 -23.66
CA PHE A 470 -10.96 -16.23 -23.34
C PHE A 470 -11.98 -16.51 -22.22
N TRP A 471 -11.89 -15.81 -21.09
CA TRP A 471 -12.79 -16.04 -19.94
C TRP A 471 -14.22 -15.53 -20.17
N SER A 472 -14.39 -14.43 -20.90
CA SER A 472 -15.71 -13.85 -21.17
C SER A 472 -16.58 -14.75 -22.05
N ARG A 473 -15.98 -15.62 -22.87
CA ARG A 473 -16.69 -16.60 -23.71
C ARG A 473 -17.38 -17.71 -22.89
N GLY A 474 -16.89 -17.99 -21.67
CA GLY A 474 -17.44 -19.03 -20.79
C GLY A 474 -18.25 -18.52 -19.60
N ALA A 475 -18.44 -17.19 -19.50
CA ALA A 475 -19.20 -16.56 -18.41
C ALA A 475 -20.71 -16.62 -18.73
N PRO A 476 -21.57 -17.04 -17.79
CA PRO A 476 -23.02 -16.88 -17.94
C PRO A 476 -23.32 -15.41 -18.23
N ARG A 477 -24.05 -15.13 -19.31
CA ARG A 477 -24.62 -13.79 -19.54
C ARG A 477 -25.53 -13.52 -18.35
N ALA A 478 -25.20 -12.53 -17.53
CA ALA A 478 -26.11 -12.08 -16.48
C ALA A 478 -27.40 -11.65 -17.18
N GLY A 479 -28.48 -12.41 -16.96
CA GLY A 479 -29.79 -12.09 -17.52
C GLY A 479 -30.18 -10.69 -17.09
N GLY A 480 -30.71 -9.91 -18.03
CA GLY A 480 -31.35 -8.62 -17.74
C GLY A 480 -32.58 -8.83 -16.88
N GLY A 481 -32.40 -8.94 -15.57
CA GLY A 481 -33.47 -8.94 -14.59
C GLY A 481 -33.78 -7.49 -14.22
N SER A 482 -34.93 -6.99 -14.69
CA SER A 482 -35.54 -5.74 -14.25
C SER A 482 -35.65 -5.70 -12.71
N PRO A 483 -35.45 -4.53 -12.04
CA PRO A 483 -35.59 -4.44 -10.60
C PRO A 483 -37.06 -4.60 -10.19
N GLY A 484 -37.32 -5.62 -9.37
CA GLY A 484 -38.36 -5.62 -8.34
C GLY A 484 -39.81 -5.36 -8.77
N ARG A 485 -40.54 -6.43 -9.08
CA ARG A 485 -41.94 -6.53 -8.63
C ARG A 485 -41.93 -7.27 -7.29
N THR A 486 -42.30 -6.52 -6.26
CA THR A 486 -42.75 -7.01 -4.96
C THR A 486 -43.74 -8.16 -5.14
N VAL A 487 -43.52 -9.26 -4.41
CA VAL A 487 -44.57 -10.26 -4.16
C VAL A 487 -44.94 -10.12 -2.69
N ALA A 488 -46.26 -10.00 -2.51
CA ALA A 488 -47.01 -9.72 -1.29
C ALA A 488 -46.79 -10.73 -0.16
#